data_AF-A0A834XYF6-F1
#
_entry.id   AF-A0A834XYF6-F1
#
_cell.length_a   1.000
_cell.length_b   1.000
_cell.length_c   1.000
_cell.angle_alpha   90.00
_cell.angle_beta   90.00
_cell.angle_gamma   90.00
#
_symmetry.space_group_name_H-M   'P 1'
#
loop_
_entity.id
_entity.type
_entity.pdbx_description
1 polymer ?
#
loop_
_entity_poly.entity_id
_entity_poly.type
_entity_poly.pdbx_seq_one_letter_code
_entity_poly.pdbx_strand_id
1 'polypeptide(L)'
;MMSYQKLKHLQIIKQSYSKLTNHNLKATEQVPEPGDVDKIGPADDISNLRKIIFKKNDNETETEKLYREARDKTQKWNHKFWSDHNTKFTTERKEFQKKLMVNGKDSVTADEMSVFYKNFLDKNWKNHIDYNISWYKQNLKILILEIKVRLSKLKFK
;
A
#
# COMPACT_ATOMS: atom_id res chain seq x y z
N MET A 1 8.57 -22.03 10.26
CA MET A 1 7.67 -21.73 11.40
C MET A 1 7.84 -20.24 11.74
N MET A 2 6.96 -19.36 11.25
CA MET A 2 7.09 -17.92 11.53
C MET A 2 6.61 -17.63 12.95
N SER A 3 7.52 -17.17 13.81
CA SER A 3 7.31 -16.97 15.24
C SER A 3 6.24 -15.91 15.57
N TYR A 4 5.41 -16.25 16.56
CA TYR A 4 4.29 -15.50 17.14
C TYR A 4 4.61 -14.04 17.56
N GLN A 5 5.90 -13.68 17.64
CA GLN A 5 6.36 -12.37 18.08
C GLN A 5 6.09 -11.23 17.08
N LYS A 6 5.98 -11.52 15.77
CA LYS A 6 5.65 -10.49 14.76
C LYS A 6 4.18 -10.02 14.81
N LEU A 7 3.27 -10.84 15.33
CA LEU A 7 1.83 -10.53 15.37
C LEU A 7 1.49 -9.49 16.45
N LYS A 8 2.15 -9.53 17.62
CA LYS A 8 1.97 -8.51 18.67
C LYS A 8 2.43 -7.12 18.22
N HIS A 9 3.51 -7.04 17.43
CA HIS A 9 4.00 -5.78 16.90
C HIS A 9 3.02 -5.12 15.91
N LEU A 10 2.25 -5.93 15.15
CA LEU A 10 1.23 -5.43 14.22
C LEU A 10 -0.02 -4.87 14.95
N GLN A 11 -0.37 -5.42 16.12
CA GLN A 11 -1.48 -4.91 16.94
C GLN A 11 -1.15 -3.55 17.57
N ILE A 12 0.07 -3.37 18.08
CA ILE A 12 0.52 -2.09 18.67
C ILE A 12 0.54 -0.97 17.62
N ILE A 13 0.97 -1.30 16.39
CA ILE A 13 0.93 -0.37 15.26
C ILE A 13 -0.52 0.05 14.96
N LYS A 14 -1.46 -0.89 14.80
CA LYS A 14 -2.88 -0.57 14.54
C LYS A 14 -3.54 0.30 15.62
N GLN A 15 -3.26 0.04 16.90
CA GLN A 15 -3.84 0.80 18.02
C GLN A 15 -3.29 2.23 18.12
N SER A 16 -2.09 2.48 17.61
CA SER A 16 -1.47 3.81 17.57
C SER A 16 -2.06 4.67 16.45
N TYR A 17 -2.41 4.08 15.30
CA TYR A 17 -3.01 4.83 14.17
C TYR A 17 -4.50 5.15 14.35
N SER A 18 -5.26 4.33 15.09
CA SER A 18 -6.70 4.60 15.31
C SER A 18 -6.96 5.85 16.16
N LYS A 19 -5.99 6.29 16.97
CA LYS A 19 -6.10 7.49 17.81
C LYS A 19 -5.90 8.81 17.04
N LEU A 20 -5.44 8.77 15.78
CA LEU A 20 -5.12 9.98 15.00
C LEU A 20 -6.13 10.31 13.89
N THR A 21 -7.21 9.54 13.72
CA THR A 21 -8.14 9.68 12.56
C THR A 21 -9.49 10.33 12.88
N ASN A 22 -9.63 11.05 14.00
CA ASN A 22 -10.85 11.82 14.30
C ASN A 22 -10.69 13.32 14.01
N HIS A 23 -10.30 13.67 12.79
CA HIS A 23 -10.68 14.97 12.25
C HIS A 23 -11.12 14.81 10.79
N ASN A 24 -12.43 15.03 10.60
CA ASN A 24 -13.11 15.21 9.33
C ASN A 24 -12.29 16.08 8.38
N LEU A 25 -11.77 15.47 7.32
CA LEU A 25 -11.50 16.15 6.07
C LEU A 25 -12.20 15.35 4.99
N LYS A 26 -13.40 15.81 4.62
CA LYS A 26 -13.96 15.54 3.29
C LYS A 26 -12.94 16.07 2.28
N ALA A 27 -12.02 15.21 1.85
CA ALA A 27 -11.08 15.53 0.79
C ALA A 27 -11.84 15.40 -0.52
N THR A 28 -12.20 16.55 -1.07
CA THR A 28 -12.70 16.74 -2.42
C THR A 28 -11.86 15.92 -3.41
N GLU A 29 -12.49 15.17 -4.30
CA GLU A 29 -11.89 14.40 -5.41
C GLU A 29 -11.25 15.31 -6.50
N GLN A 30 -10.66 16.43 -6.14
CA GLN A 30 -9.86 17.22 -7.06
C GLN A 30 -8.42 16.79 -6.90
N VAL A 31 -7.78 16.32 -7.97
CA VAL A 31 -6.33 16.08 -8.01
C VAL A 31 -5.67 17.45 -7.93
N PRO A 32 -5.02 17.86 -6.81
CA PRO A 32 -4.35 19.15 -6.78
C PRO A 32 -3.23 19.16 -7.82
N GLU A 33 -3.17 20.24 -8.58
CA GLU A 33 -2.12 20.49 -9.59
C GLU A 33 -0.71 20.25 -9.00
N PRO A 34 0.24 19.73 -9.80
CA PRO A 34 1.61 19.53 -9.37
C PRO A 34 2.18 20.85 -8.81
N GLY A 35 2.58 20.84 -7.54
CA GLY A 35 3.20 22.00 -6.90
C GLY A 35 4.72 21.88 -6.89
N ASP A 36 5.38 22.83 -6.21
CA ASP A 36 6.84 22.85 -6.09
C ASP A 36 7.44 21.75 -5.21
N VAL A 37 6.60 20.92 -4.59
CA VAL A 37 6.98 19.79 -3.74
C VAL A 37 6.02 18.63 -3.98
N ASP A 38 6.47 17.41 -3.69
CA ASP A 38 5.61 16.23 -3.70
C ASP A 38 4.53 16.39 -2.61
N LYS A 39 3.26 16.17 -2.98
CA LYS A 39 2.12 16.27 -2.06
C LYS A 39 1.66 14.87 -1.66
N ILE A 40 1.42 14.64 -0.37
CA ILE A 40 0.96 13.36 0.17
C ILE A 40 -0.46 13.53 0.72
N GLY A 41 -1.39 12.75 0.20
CA GLY A 41 -2.79 12.73 0.61
C GLY A 41 -3.07 11.90 1.86
N PRO A 42 -4.36 11.85 2.28
CA PRO A 42 -4.81 10.93 3.31
C PRO A 42 -4.64 9.46 2.88
N ALA A 43 -4.79 8.54 3.83
CA ALA A 43 -4.84 7.12 3.52
C ALA A 43 -6.09 6.80 2.68
N ASP A 44 -5.92 5.96 1.67
CA ASP A 44 -7.01 5.47 0.82
C ASP A 44 -7.85 4.41 1.57
N ASP A 45 -9.18 4.53 1.50
CA ASP A 45 -10.10 3.70 2.30
C ASP A 45 -10.01 2.20 2.00
N ILE A 46 -9.61 1.83 0.78
CA ILE A 46 -9.57 0.43 0.34
C ILE A 46 -8.14 -0.11 0.40
N SER A 47 -7.20 0.56 -0.27
CA SER A 47 -5.81 0.09 -0.34
C SER A 47 -5.00 0.38 0.94
N ASN A 48 -5.45 1.30 1.80
CA ASN A 48 -4.71 1.85 2.95
C ASN A 48 -3.39 2.57 2.59
N LEU A 49 -3.11 2.76 1.29
CA LEU A 49 -1.94 3.49 0.83
C LEU A 49 -2.24 4.99 0.70
N ARG A 50 -1.23 5.83 0.88
CA ARG A 50 -1.37 7.28 0.66
C ARG A 50 -1.13 7.62 -0.80
N LYS A 51 -2.02 8.43 -1.36
CA LYS A 51 -1.83 9.00 -2.71
C LYS A 51 -0.72 10.06 -2.64
N ILE A 52 0.29 9.92 -3.49
CA ILE A 52 1.34 10.91 -3.72
C ILE A 52 1.08 11.58 -5.07
N ILE A 53 1.25 12.90 -5.11
CA ILE A 53 1.26 13.69 -6.35
C ILE A 53 2.68 14.22 -6.49
N PHE A 54 3.42 13.66 -7.44
CA PHE A 54 4.80 14.02 -7.69
C PHE A 54 4.90 15.40 -8.33
N LYS A 55 5.86 16.20 -7.89
CA LYS A 55 6.25 17.46 -8.54
C LYS A 55 6.52 17.20 -10.01
N LYS A 56 5.93 18.03 -10.87
CA LYS A 56 6.20 18.08 -12.31
C LYS A 56 6.76 19.45 -12.63
N ASN A 57 7.96 19.49 -13.20
CA ASN A 57 8.58 20.74 -13.65
C ASN A 57 8.20 20.97 -15.11
N ASP A 58 7.95 22.23 -15.49
CA ASP A 58 7.65 22.58 -16.88
C ASP A 58 8.82 22.28 -17.83
N ASN A 59 10.06 22.45 -17.32
CA ASN A 59 11.30 22.19 -18.05
C ASN A 59 11.94 20.84 -17.68
N GLU A 60 11.14 19.81 -17.38
CA GLU A 60 11.68 18.48 -17.06
C GLU A 60 12.43 17.89 -18.27
N THR A 61 13.65 17.41 -18.02
CA THR A 61 14.38 16.60 -19.01
C THR A 61 13.65 15.27 -19.22
N GLU A 62 13.89 14.62 -20.36
CA GLU A 62 13.26 13.32 -20.64
C GLU A 62 13.58 12.26 -19.55
N THR A 63 14.78 12.32 -18.95
CA THR A 63 15.16 11.39 -17.87
C THR A 63 14.38 11.69 -16.57
N GLU A 64 14.14 12.96 -16.25
CA GLU A 64 13.33 13.37 -15.09
C GLU A 64 11.86 12.98 -15.28
N LYS A 65 11.32 13.17 -16.48
CA LYS A 65 9.98 12.73 -16.85
C LYS A 65 9.82 11.23 -16.68
N LEU A 66 10.75 10.44 -17.25
CA LEU A 66 10.75 8.98 -17.11
C LEU A 66 10.84 8.53 -15.64
N TYR A 67 11.63 9.23 -14.82
CA TYR A 67 11.71 8.96 -13.39
C TYR A 67 10.39 9.26 -12.65
N ARG A 68 9.78 10.41 -12.91
CA ARG A 68 8.47 10.79 -12.34
C ARG A 68 7.37 9.82 -12.75
N GLU A 69 7.29 9.47 -14.03
CA GLU A 69 6.29 8.54 -14.57
C GLU A 69 6.49 7.12 -14.06
N ALA A 70 7.74 6.67 -13.88
CA ALA A 70 8.02 5.37 -13.25
C ALA A 70 7.48 5.30 -11.81
N ARG A 71 7.69 6.36 -11.02
CA ARG A 71 7.17 6.45 -9.65
C ARG A 71 5.63 6.47 -9.62
N ASP A 72 5.00 7.29 -10.44
CA ASP A 72 3.53 7.35 -10.58
C ASP A 72 2.93 6.00 -11.00
N LYS A 73 3.52 5.35 -12.01
CA LYS A 73 3.07 4.03 -12.46
C LYS A 73 3.20 2.98 -11.36
N THR A 74 4.31 2.95 -10.63
CA THR A 74 4.50 2.01 -9.52
C THR A 74 3.54 2.27 -8.36
N GLN A 75 3.25 3.53 -8.06
CA GLN A 75 2.26 3.89 -7.05
C GLN A 75 0.85 3.43 -7.45
N LYS A 76 0.42 3.70 -8.71
CA LYS A 76 -0.87 3.22 -9.24
C LYS A 76 -0.99 1.70 -9.20
N TRP A 77 0.09 1.01 -9.57
CA TRP A 77 0.16 -0.45 -9.51
C TRP A 77 0.04 -0.97 -8.07
N ASN A 78 0.71 -0.34 -7.11
CA ASN A 78 0.59 -0.67 -5.68
C ASN A 78 -0.84 -0.48 -5.18
N HIS A 79 -1.47 0.67 -5.47
CA HIS A 79 -2.86 0.92 -5.10
C HIS A 79 -3.78 -0.15 -5.68
N LYS A 80 -3.66 -0.47 -6.96
CA LYS A 80 -4.48 -1.51 -7.59
C LYS A 80 -4.35 -2.85 -6.86
N PHE A 81 -3.12 -3.31 -6.64
CA PHE A 81 -2.87 -4.59 -5.97
C PHE A 81 -3.48 -4.62 -4.57
N TRP A 82 -3.24 -3.58 -3.76
CA TRP A 82 -3.72 -3.54 -2.38
C TRP A 82 -5.22 -3.31 -2.28
N SER A 83 -5.83 -2.57 -3.20
CA SER A 83 -7.29 -2.46 -3.27
C SER A 83 -7.94 -3.81 -3.56
N ASP A 84 -7.45 -4.54 -4.57
CA ASP A 84 -7.96 -5.86 -4.93
C ASP A 84 -7.77 -6.85 -3.77
N HIS A 85 -6.58 -6.84 -3.15
CA HIS A 85 -6.24 -7.70 -2.03
C HIS A 85 -7.10 -7.44 -0.78
N ASN A 86 -7.23 -6.18 -0.37
CA ASN A 86 -7.97 -5.79 0.82
C ASN A 86 -9.48 -6.00 0.66
N THR A 87 -9.99 -5.80 -0.55
CA THR A 87 -11.39 -6.13 -0.88
C THR A 87 -11.64 -7.61 -0.68
N LYS A 88 -10.79 -8.47 -1.28
CA LYS A 88 -10.88 -9.93 -1.12
C LYS A 88 -10.76 -10.37 0.33
N PHE A 89 -9.79 -9.82 1.07
CA PHE A 89 -9.62 -10.09 2.50
C PHE A 89 -10.88 -9.73 3.30
N THR A 90 -11.45 -8.55 3.06
CA THR A 90 -12.63 -8.08 3.79
C THR A 90 -13.84 -8.95 3.49
N THR A 91 -14.05 -9.35 2.24
CA THR A 91 -15.13 -10.24 1.82
C THR A 91 -14.97 -11.63 2.43
N GLU A 92 -13.82 -12.30 2.25
CA GLU A 92 -13.59 -13.65 2.78
C GLU A 92 -13.66 -13.66 4.32
N ARG A 93 -13.20 -12.59 4.99
CA ARG A 93 -13.31 -12.45 6.45
C ARG A 93 -14.77 -12.36 6.90
N LYS A 94 -15.59 -11.55 6.22
CA LYS A 94 -17.03 -11.43 6.54
C LYS A 94 -17.75 -12.76 6.33
N GLU A 95 -17.43 -13.49 5.27
CA GLU A 95 -17.99 -14.82 5.01
C GLU A 95 -17.59 -15.83 6.10
N PHE A 96 -16.34 -15.80 6.53
CA PHE A 96 -15.86 -16.66 7.62
C PHE A 96 -16.59 -16.36 8.93
N GLN A 97 -16.74 -15.09 9.28
CA GLN A 97 -17.50 -14.67 10.47
C GLN A 97 -18.96 -15.14 10.39
N LYS A 98 -19.63 -14.95 9.24
CA LYS A 98 -21.01 -15.39 9.02
C LYS A 98 -21.16 -16.91 9.19
N LYS A 99 -20.21 -17.71 8.68
CA LYS A 99 -20.23 -19.18 8.84
C LYS A 99 -20.14 -19.60 10.31
N LEU A 100 -19.32 -18.92 11.11
CA LEU A 100 -19.23 -19.22 12.54
C LEU A 100 -20.50 -18.87 13.30
N MET A 101 -21.14 -17.74 12.96
CA MET A 101 -22.42 -17.34 13.57
C MET A 101 -23.53 -18.35 13.26
N VAL A 102 -23.62 -18.84 12.02
CA VAL A 102 -24.59 -19.89 11.63
C VAL A 102 -24.36 -21.20 12.41
N ASN A 103 -23.11 -21.50 12.75
CA ASN A 103 -22.75 -22.66 13.56
C ASN A 103 -22.96 -22.47 15.07
N GLY A 104 -23.70 -21.42 15.48
CA GLY A 104 -24.09 -21.19 16.86
C GLY A 104 -23.03 -20.48 17.72
N LYS A 105 -22.06 -19.79 17.12
CA LYS A 105 -21.09 -18.98 17.86
C LYS A 105 -21.50 -17.51 17.92
N ASP A 106 -21.75 -17.01 19.12
CA ASP A 106 -22.15 -15.61 19.37
C ASP A 106 -21.03 -14.60 19.09
N SER A 107 -19.76 -15.04 19.16
CA SER A 107 -18.60 -14.21 18.84
C SER A 107 -17.45 -15.04 18.26
N VAL A 108 -16.62 -14.40 17.44
CA VAL A 108 -15.45 -15.06 16.84
C VAL A 108 -14.24 -14.90 17.74
N THR A 109 -13.67 -16.02 18.16
CA THR A 109 -12.50 -16.05 19.05
C THR A 109 -11.21 -15.73 18.29
N ALA A 110 -10.14 -15.38 19.02
CA ALA A 110 -8.83 -15.13 18.43
C ALA A 110 -8.26 -16.37 17.72
N ASP A 111 -8.48 -17.56 18.29
CA ASP A 111 -8.01 -18.83 17.74
C ASP A 111 -8.72 -19.15 16.41
N GLU A 112 -10.03 -18.92 16.33
CA GLU A 112 -10.79 -19.06 15.08
C GLU A 112 -10.31 -18.08 14.02
N MET A 113 -10.08 -16.82 14.40
CA MET A 113 -9.52 -15.85 13.46
C MET A 113 -8.12 -16.23 13.00
N SER A 114 -7.31 -16.88 13.86
CA SER A 114 -5.98 -17.36 13.47
C SER A 114 -6.05 -18.40 12.35
N VAL A 115 -7.05 -19.29 12.39
CA VAL A 115 -7.32 -20.28 11.33
C VAL A 115 -7.66 -19.58 10.02
N PHE A 116 -8.56 -18.58 10.06
CA PHE A 116 -8.86 -17.77 8.89
C PHE A 116 -7.60 -17.10 8.32
N TYR A 117 -6.81 -16.43 9.16
CA TYR A 117 -5.62 -15.72 8.70
C TYR A 117 -4.62 -16.66 8.05
N LYS A 118 -4.35 -17.81 8.66
CA LYS A 118 -3.46 -18.82 8.09
C LYS A 118 -3.99 -19.28 6.73
N ASN A 119 -5.27 -19.66 6.63
CA ASN A 119 -5.85 -20.14 5.38
C ASN A 119 -5.83 -19.07 4.28
N PHE A 120 -6.12 -17.82 4.63
CA PHE A 120 -6.08 -16.72 3.67
C PHE A 120 -4.65 -16.47 3.17
N LEU A 121 -3.65 -16.51 4.05
CA LEU A 121 -2.24 -16.37 3.66
C LEU A 121 -1.77 -17.54 2.80
N ASP A 122 -2.06 -18.78 3.21
CA ASP A 122 -1.71 -19.99 2.47
C ASP A 122 -2.35 -19.98 1.07
N LYS A 123 -3.59 -19.50 0.94
CA LYS A 123 -4.29 -19.38 -0.35
C LYS A 123 -3.68 -18.31 -1.27
N ASN A 124 -3.15 -17.22 -0.72
CA ASN A 124 -2.67 -16.06 -1.48
C ASN A 124 -1.14 -15.96 -1.55
N TRP A 125 -0.41 -16.99 -1.06
CA TRP A 125 1.05 -16.94 -0.92
C TRP A 125 1.79 -16.64 -2.24
N LYS A 126 1.39 -17.29 -3.35
CA LYS A 126 1.98 -17.06 -4.68
C LYS A 126 1.80 -15.61 -5.12
N ASN A 127 0.57 -15.10 -5.01
CA ASN A 127 0.26 -13.71 -5.36
C ASN A 127 1.10 -12.71 -4.53
N HIS A 128 1.35 -12.99 -3.25
CA HIS A 128 2.22 -12.17 -2.41
C HIS A 128 3.68 -12.23 -2.85
N ILE A 129 4.19 -13.39 -3.22
CA ILE A 129 5.56 -13.53 -3.73
C ILE A 129 5.70 -12.80 -5.06
N ASP A 130 4.78 -13.01 -6.00
CA ASP A 130 4.80 -12.38 -7.31
C ASP A 130 4.72 -10.85 -7.19
N TYR A 131 3.90 -10.36 -6.27
CA TYR A 131 3.86 -8.94 -5.90
C TYR A 131 5.22 -8.46 -5.39
N ASN A 132 5.81 -9.13 -4.39
CA ASN A 132 7.08 -8.70 -3.82
C ASN A 132 8.19 -8.67 -4.88
N ILE A 133 8.30 -9.71 -5.71
CA ILE A 133 9.27 -9.76 -6.82
C ILE A 133 9.06 -8.57 -7.77
N SER A 134 7.81 -8.32 -8.18
CA SER A 134 7.48 -7.21 -9.07
C SER A 134 7.71 -5.84 -8.43
N TRP A 135 7.48 -5.73 -7.13
CA TRP A 135 7.73 -4.53 -6.34
C TRP A 135 9.23 -4.24 -6.28
N TYR A 136 10.08 -5.23 -5.99
CA TYR A 136 11.54 -5.07 -6.02
C TYR A 136 12.06 -4.66 -7.40
N LYS A 137 11.58 -5.30 -8.48
CA LYS A 137 11.96 -4.94 -9.86
C LYS A 137 11.62 -3.48 -10.18
N GLN A 138 10.44 -3.01 -9.79
CA GLN A 138 10.02 -1.63 -10.01
C GLN A 138 10.84 -0.64 -9.19
N ASN A 139 11.09 -0.91 -7.91
CA ASN A 139 11.90 -0.04 -7.07
C ASN A 139 13.36 0.02 -7.54
N LEU A 140 13.93 -1.09 -8.02
CA LEU A 140 15.26 -1.12 -8.62
C LEU A 140 15.32 -0.22 -9.87
N LYS A 141 14.30 -0.29 -10.73
CA LYS A 141 14.21 0.59 -11.90
C LYS A 141 14.14 2.07 -11.50
N ILE A 142 13.31 2.40 -10.50
CA ILE A 142 13.18 3.77 -9.98
C ILE A 142 14.52 4.26 -9.44
N LEU A 143 15.24 3.43 -8.66
CA LEU A 143 16.56 3.76 -8.12
C LEU A 143 17.57 4.07 -9.23
N ILE A 144 17.63 3.24 -10.27
CA ILE A 144 18.54 3.46 -11.41
C ILE A 144 18.20 4.78 -12.12
N LEU A 145 16.90 5.07 -12.33
CA LEU A 145 16.47 6.33 -12.93
C LEU A 145 16.83 7.54 -12.07
N GLU A 146 16.66 7.44 -10.75
CA GLU A 146 17.06 8.48 -9.82
C GLU A 146 18.56 8.78 -9.90
N ILE A 147 19.40 7.74 -9.92
CA ILE A 147 20.84 7.90 -10.07
C ILE A 147 21.16 8.63 -11.39
N LYS A 148 20.53 8.24 -12.50
CA LYS A 148 20.72 8.92 -13.80
C LYS A 148 20.34 10.40 -13.75
N VAL A 149 19.21 10.75 -13.15
CA VAL A 149 18.78 12.15 -12.96
C VAL A 149 19.77 12.93 -12.10
N ARG A 150 20.29 12.33 -11.03
CA ARG A 150 21.27 12.99 -10.16
C ARG A 150 22.58 13.23 -10.90
N LEU A 151 23.08 12.22 -11.63
CA LEU A 151 24.31 12.34 -12.41
C LEU A 151 24.19 13.39 -13.52
N SER A 152 23.05 13.50 -14.22
CA SER A 152 22.85 14.52 -15.26
C SER A 152 22.84 15.95 -14.72
N LYS A 153 22.62 16.14 -13.41
CA LYS A 153 22.65 17.44 -12.73
C LYS A 153 24.01 17.76 -12.11
N LEU A 154 24.90 16.79 -12.01
CA LEU A 154 26.27 17.03 -11.57
C LEU A 154 27.00 17.83 -12.66
N LYS A 155 27.12 19.14 -12.44
CA LYS A 155 28.05 19.96 -13.19
C LYS A 155 29.45 19.68 -12.61
N PHE A 156 30.32 19.05 -13.40
CA PHE A 156 31.74 19.07 -13.10
C PHE A 156 32.20 20.52 -13.28
N LYS A 157 32.57 21.16 -12.16
CA LYS A 157 33.15 22.49 -12.14
C LYS A 157 34.65 22.39 -12.35
#